data_AF-A0A0A3YIU0-F1
#
_entry.id   AF-A0A0A3YIU0-F1
#
_cell.length_a   1.000
_cell.length_b   1.000
_cell.length_c   1.000
_cell.angle_alpha   90.00
_cell.angle_beta   90.00
_cell.angle_gamma   90.00
#
_symmetry.space_group_name_H-M   'P 1'
#
loop_
_entity.id
_entity.type
_entity.pdbx_description
1 polymer ?
#
loop_
_entity_poly.entity_id
_entity_poly.type
_entity_poly.pdbx_seq_one_letter_code
_entity_poly.pdbx_strand_id
1 'polypeptide(L)'
;MNNPADRIACSLLCVGMCLVWYTITVMVSALPGFPSLIASGMMMPVLCVLEFSALVPLYYCYAKRYSNIPFGSLRLRQALVFSILLLCLIVSQSFYLQQESWTGGQFGEAQSKLLLFSLAVVLLAPVFEEILFRGFVLQGLLLWAPRQRLACALLTSVGFAAMHTQYSHPQTLIALTALSLLLCYARIISGGLKLPIFLHMLNNLIGVSPWLWQLTTG
;
A
#
# COMPACT_ATOMS: atom_id res chain seq x y z
N MET A 1 8.12 4.65 -24.64
CA MET A 1 9.47 4.06 -24.56
C MET A 1 9.64 3.10 -25.72
N ASN A 2 10.42 3.51 -26.74
CA ASN A 2 10.56 2.78 -28.00
C ASN A 2 11.82 1.91 -28.06
N ASN A 3 12.76 2.06 -27.10
CA ASN A 3 13.98 1.26 -27.02
C ASN A 3 13.79 0.04 -26.09
N PRO A 4 14.10 -1.19 -26.54
CA PRO A 4 14.11 -2.40 -25.69
C PRO A 4 14.99 -2.26 -24.44
N ALA A 5 16.13 -1.57 -24.54
CA ALA A 5 17.06 -1.38 -23.42
C ALA A 5 16.41 -0.64 -22.24
N ASP A 6 15.61 0.39 -22.52
CA ASP A 6 14.91 1.16 -21.49
C ASP A 6 13.84 0.31 -20.78
N ARG A 7 13.17 -0.59 -21.50
CA ARG A 7 12.17 -1.50 -20.91
C ARG A 7 12.82 -2.50 -19.97
N ILE A 8 13.98 -3.03 -20.35
CA ILE A 8 14.77 -3.93 -19.50
C ILE A 8 15.25 -3.16 -18.26
N ALA A 9 15.80 -1.96 -18.42
CA ALA A 9 16.24 -1.13 -17.31
C ALA A 9 15.11 -0.82 -16.32
N CYS A 10 13.92 -0.42 -16.80
CA CYS A 10 12.76 -0.20 -15.93
C CYS A 10 12.30 -1.49 -15.22
N SER A 11 12.39 -2.64 -15.89
CA SER A 11 12.04 -3.93 -15.29
C SER A 11 13.02 -4.33 -14.19
N LEU A 12 14.32 -4.15 -14.42
CA LEU A 12 15.36 -4.36 -13.42
C LEU A 12 15.21 -3.43 -12.22
N LEU A 13 14.87 -2.16 -12.46
CA LEU A 13 14.58 -1.19 -11.40
C LEU A 13 13.34 -1.59 -10.59
N CYS A 14 12.29 -2.09 -11.24
CA CYS A 14 11.11 -2.63 -10.55
C CYS A 14 11.50 -3.80 -9.62
N VAL A 15 12.25 -4.78 -10.13
CA VAL A 15 12.74 -5.90 -9.32
C VAL A 15 13.61 -5.39 -8.16
N GLY A 16 14.51 -4.45 -8.43
CA GLY A 16 15.35 -3.81 -7.42
C GLY A 16 14.55 -3.15 -6.30
N MET A 17 13.48 -2.42 -6.62
CA MET A 17 12.59 -1.81 -5.62
C MET A 17 11.91 -2.86 -4.73
N CYS A 18 11.42 -3.97 -5.32
CA CYS A 18 10.85 -5.08 -4.56
C CYS A 18 11.88 -5.76 -3.67
N LEU A 19 13.12 -5.94 -4.15
CA LEU A 19 14.21 -6.52 -3.37
C LEU A 19 14.62 -5.62 -2.19
N VAL A 20 14.72 -4.31 -2.41
CA VAL A 20 15.02 -3.35 -1.33
C VAL A 20 13.94 -3.42 -0.26
N TRP A 21 12.67 -3.35 -0.66
CA TRP A 21 11.54 -3.47 0.25
C TRP A 21 11.59 -4.77 1.07
N TYR A 22 11.69 -5.93 0.40
CA TYR A 22 11.75 -7.23 1.07
C TYR A 22 12.97 -7.36 1.99
N THR A 23 14.12 -6.82 1.59
CA THR A 23 15.35 -6.83 2.39
C THR A 23 15.16 -6.06 3.70
N ILE A 24 14.47 -4.91 3.68
CA ILE A 24 14.16 -4.14 4.89
C ILE A 24 13.30 -5.00 5.83
N THR A 25 12.26 -5.64 5.31
CA THR A 25 11.37 -6.52 6.09
C THR A 25 12.15 -7.67 6.75
N VAL A 26 13.03 -8.35 6.00
CA VAL A 26 13.87 -9.44 6.52
C VAL A 26 14.88 -8.94 7.55
N MET A 27 15.54 -7.80 7.29
CA MET A 27 16.50 -7.22 8.24
C MET A 27 15.86 -6.85 9.56
N VAL A 28 14.67 -6.22 9.55
CA VAL A 28 13.93 -5.90 10.78
C VAL A 28 13.53 -7.18 11.53
N SER A 29 13.08 -8.20 10.80
CA SER A 29 12.68 -9.49 11.37
C SER A 29 13.85 -10.27 11.99
N ALA A 30 15.08 -10.02 11.53
CA ALA A 30 16.30 -10.64 12.03
C ALA A 30 16.92 -9.92 13.25
N LEU A 31 16.37 -8.78 13.68
CA LEU A 31 16.90 -8.04 14.83
C LEU A 31 16.72 -8.84 16.13
N PRO A 32 17.73 -8.88 17.04
CA PRO A 32 17.57 -9.51 18.36
C PRO A 32 16.41 -8.94 19.18
N GLY A 33 16.09 -7.65 18.98
CA GLY A 33 14.98 -6.96 19.64
C GLY A 33 13.62 -7.10 18.94
N PHE A 34 13.50 -7.91 17.88
CA PHE A 34 12.25 -8.06 17.11
C PHE A 34 11.05 -8.51 17.97
N PRO A 35 11.17 -9.50 18.90
CA PRO A 35 10.06 -9.85 19.79
C PRO A 35 9.60 -8.68 20.67
N SER A 36 10.53 -7.85 21.14
CA SER A 36 10.22 -6.65 21.93
C SER A 36 9.54 -5.57 21.09
N LEU A 37 9.89 -5.43 19.80
CA LEU A 37 9.21 -4.51 18.86
C LEU A 37 7.75 -4.94 18.62
N ILE A 38 7.50 -6.24 18.48
CA ILE A 38 6.13 -6.77 18.38
C ILE A 38 5.36 -6.52 19.68
N ALA A 39 5.91 -6.94 20.82
CA ALA A 39 5.25 -6.80 22.11
C ALA A 39 4.98 -5.33 22.49
N SER A 40 5.78 -4.40 21.97
CA SER A 40 5.61 -2.96 22.19
C SER A 40 4.68 -2.28 21.18
N GLY A 41 4.20 -2.96 20.13
CA GLY A 41 3.40 -2.37 19.04
C GLY A 41 4.20 -1.44 18.12
N MET A 42 5.52 -1.37 18.26
CA MET A 42 6.40 -0.47 17.52
C MET A 42 6.91 -1.05 16.21
N MET A 43 6.70 -2.35 15.98
CA MET A 43 7.14 -3.05 14.78
C MET A 43 6.64 -2.37 13.49
N MET A 44 5.32 -2.13 13.37
CA MET A 44 4.75 -1.49 12.17
C MET A 44 5.20 -0.03 11.96
N PRO A 45 5.18 0.85 12.99
CA PRO A 45 5.75 2.19 12.86
C PRO A 45 7.20 2.21 12.37
N VAL A 46 8.06 1.37 12.96
CA VAL A 46 9.48 1.29 12.59
C VAL A 46 9.62 0.80 11.14
N LEU A 47 8.90 -0.26 10.77
CA LEU A 47 8.94 -0.81 9.42
C LEU A 47 8.50 0.23 8.38
N CYS A 48 7.37 0.89 8.61
CA CYS A 48 6.83 1.91 7.70
C CYS A 48 7.81 3.09 7.53
N VAL A 49 8.46 3.54 8.60
CA VAL A 49 9.46 4.62 8.52
C VAL A 49 10.67 4.21 7.69
N LEU A 50 11.19 2.99 7.89
CA LEU A 50 12.34 2.49 7.13
C LEU A 50 12.00 2.32 5.64
N GLU A 51 10.87 1.69 5.33
CA GLU A 51 10.42 1.45 3.95
C GLU A 51 10.11 2.77 3.24
N PHE A 52 9.43 3.71 3.91
CA PHE A 52 9.20 5.06 3.37
C PHE A 52 10.52 5.78 3.09
N SER A 53 11.44 5.80 4.07
CA SER A 53 12.71 6.52 3.98
C SER A 53 13.64 5.95 2.91
N ALA A 54 13.51 4.66 2.58
CA ALA A 54 14.28 4.03 1.51
C ALA A 54 13.60 4.20 0.14
N LEU A 55 12.33 3.83 0.02
CA LEU A 55 11.66 3.70 -1.27
C LEU A 55 11.27 5.05 -1.88
N VAL A 56 10.88 6.04 -1.06
CA VAL A 56 10.45 7.35 -1.57
C VAL A 56 11.62 8.11 -2.23
N PRO A 57 12.81 8.23 -1.61
CA PRO A 57 13.96 8.85 -2.29
C PRO A 57 14.39 8.10 -3.54
N LEU A 58 14.39 6.76 -3.53
CA LEU A 58 14.71 5.96 -4.71
C LEU A 58 13.73 6.24 -5.87
N TYR A 59 12.43 6.34 -5.56
CA TYR A 59 11.42 6.74 -6.51
C TYR A 59 11.65 8.17 -7.05
N TYR A 60 12.01 9.15 -6.20
CA TYR A 60 12.33 10.49 -6.68
C TYR A 60 13.56 10.50 -7.60
N CYS A 61 14.58 9.72 -7.29
CA CYS A 61 15.75 9.54 -8.16
C CYS A 61 15.37 8.90 -9.51
N TYR A 62 14.47 7.91 -9.49
CA TYR A 62 13.92 7.29 -10.68
C TYR A 62 13.12 8.30 -11.54
N ALA A 63 12.23 9.07 -10.91
CA ALA A 63 11.33 10.02 -11.57
C ALA A 63 12.07 11.19 -12.24
N LYS A 64 13.32 11.48 -11.83
CA LYS A 64 14.21 12.43 -12.52
C LYS A 64 14.64 11.93 -13.91
N ARG A 65 14.68 10.62 -14.12
CA ARG A 65 15.16 9.98 -15.36
C ARG A 65 14.03 9.46 -16.24
N TYR A 66 12.96 8.96 -15.64
CA TYR A 66 11.85 8.32 -16.35
C TYR A 66 10.51 8.96 -16.00
N SER A 67 9.69 9.22 -17.02
CA SER A 67 8.39 9.89 -16.89
C SER A 67 7.17 8.95 -16.89
N ASN A 68 7.41 7.63 -16.92
CA ASN A 68 6.36 6.60 -16.98
C ASN A 68 5.65 6.34 -15.64
N ILE A 69 6.23 6.76 -14.51
CA ILE A 69 5.62 6.70 -13.19
C ILE A 69 5.48 8.12 -12.63
N PRO A 70 4.58 8.96 -13.17
CA PRO A 70 4.41 10.30 -12.64
C PRO A 70 3.63 10.27 -11.32
N PHE A 71 4.00 11.16 -10.41
CA PHE A 71 3.25 11.37 -9.16
C PHE A 71 1.85 11.92 -9.45
N GLY A 72 1.72 12.77 -10.46
CA GLY A 72 0.45 13.27 -11.00
C GLY A 72 -0.22 14.36 -10.14
N SER A 73 -1.48 14.65 -10.45
CA SER A 73 -2.33 15.60 -9.75
C SER A 73 -3.62 14.94 -9.28
N LEU A 74 -4.16 15.38 -8.14
CA LEU A 74 -5.44 14.91 -7.64
C LEU A 74 -6.55 15.77 -8.23
N ARG A 75 -7.37 15.20 -9.11
CA ARG A 75 -8.53 15.89 -9.70
C ARG A 75 -9.75 15.65 -8.83
N LEU A 76 -10.43 16.72 -8.39
CA LEU A 76 -11.57 16.62 -7.47
C LEU A 76 -12.66 15.65 -7.94
N ARG A 77 -13.07 15.74 -9.21
CA ARG A 77 -14.09 14.84 -9.78
C ARG A 77 -13.69 13.36 -9.67
N GLN A 78 -12.42 13.04 -9.95
CA GLN A 78 -11.93 11.66 -9.84
C GLN A 78 -11.86 11.25 -8.36
N ALA A 79 -11.36 12.12 -7.48
CA ALA A 79 -11.31 11.85 -6.05
C ALA A 79 -12.70 11.52 -5.49
N LEU A 80 -13.71 12.34 -5.80
CA LEU A 80 -15.09 12.12 -5.33
C LEU A 80 -15.68 10.80 -5.84
N VAL A 81 -15.60 10.53 -7.15
CA VAL A 81 -16.14 9.29 -7.73
C VAL A 81 -15.47 8.07 -7.13
N PHE A 82 -14.15 8.06 -7.02
CA PHE A 82 -13.43 6.91 -6.48
C PHE A 82 -13.58 6.78 -4.96
N SER A 83 -13.74 7.87 -4.21
CA SER A 83 -14.11 7.81 -2.80
C SER A 83 -15.48 7.17 -2.62
N ILE A 84 -16.47 7.50 -3.46
CA ILE A 84 -17.79 6.84 -3.41
C ILE A 84 -17.66 5.36 -3.72
N LEU A 85 -16.90 4.98 -4.76
CA LEU A 85 -16.63 3.57 -5.07
C LEU A 85 -15.94 2.83 -3.92
N LEU A 86 -14.98 3.48 -3.26
CA LEU A 86 -14.32 2.94 -2.08
C LEU A 86 -15.30 2.74 -0.92
N LEU A 87 -16.16 3.72 -0.64
CA LEU A 87 -17.18 3.60 0.40
C LEU A 87 -18.16 2.47 0.10
N CYS A 88 -18.64 2.35 -1.15
CA CYS A 88 -19.47 1.23 -1.57
C CYS A 88 -18.76 -0.12 -1.39
N LEU A 89 -17.46 -0.19 -1.69
CA LEU A 89 -16.66 -1.39 -1.48
C LEU A 89 -16.55 -1.74 0.00
N ILE A 90 -16.25 -0.77 0.86
CA ILE A 90 -16.16 -0.95 2.31
C ILE A 90 -17.51 -1.40 2.89
N VAL A 91 -18.61 -0.76 2.48
CA VAL A 91 -19.97 -1.15 2.88
C VAL A 91 -20.31 -2.57 2.40
N SER A 92 -19.94 -2.93 1.18
CA SER A 92 -20.15 -4.30 0.70
C SER A 92 -19.35 -5.32 1.51
N GLN A 93 -18.13 -4.96 1.91
CA GLN A 93 -17.23 -5.80 2.70
C GLN A 93 -17.69 -5.97 4.15
N SER A 94 -18.32 -4.96 4.75
CA SER A 94 -18.76 -5.01 6.15
C SER A 94 -19.83 -6.07 6.43
N PHE A 95 -20.53 -6.56 5.39
CA PHE A 95 -21.50 -7.65 5.54
C PHE A 95 -20.88 -9.04 5.78
N TYR A 96 -19.59 -9.23 5.47
CA TYR A 96 -18.95 -10.55 5.55
C TYR A 96 -17.55 -10.55 6.18
N LEU A 97 -16.90 -9.39 6.32
CA LEU A 97 -15.59 -9.31 6.96
C LEU A 97 -15.68 -9.65 8.45
N GLN A 98 -14.75 -10.50 8.88
CA GLN A 98 -14.53 -10.82 10.28
C GLN A 98 -13.40 -9.96 10.85
N GLN A 99 -13.42 -9.75 12.16
CA GLN A 99 -12.39 -8.97 12.83
C GLN A 99 -11.08 -9.77 12.89
N GLU A 100 -10.02 -9.21 12.33
CA GLU A 100 -8.68 -9.79 12.38
C GLU A 100 -8.02 -9.57 13.75
N SER A 101 -7.50 -10.65 14.33
CA SER A 101 -6.80 -10.63 15.63
C SER A 101 -5.52 -9.81 15.59
N TRP A 102 -4.81 -9.83 14.45
CA TRP A 102 -3.56 -9.09 14.28
C TRP A 102 -3.75 -7.60 14.49
N THR A 103 -4.80 -7.02 13.89
CA THR A 103 -5.12 -5.60 14.00
C THR A 103 -5.34 -5.24 15.47
N GLY A 104 -6.21 -5.98 16.17
CA GLY A 104 -6.43 -5.78 17.62
C GLY A 104 -5.15 -5.89 18.45
N GLY A 105 -4.27 -6.84 18.11
CA GLY A 105 -3.00 -7.08 18.80
C GLY A 105 -1.94 -5.99 18.64
N GLN A 106 -2.09 -5.07 17.68
CA GLN A 106 -1.18 -3.92 17.55
C GLN A 106 -1.48 -2.82 18.59
N PHE A 107 -2.68 -2.83 19.16
CA PHE A 107 -3.16 -1.82 20.10
C PHE A 107 -3.00 -2.34 21.53
N GLY A 108 -1.78 -2.23 22.06
CA GLY A 108 -1.54 -2.45 23.50
C GLY A 108 -2.22 -1.37 24.36
N GLU A 109 -2.14 -1.51 25.68
CA GLU A 109 -2.85 -0.65 26.65
C GLU A 109 -2.50 0.86 26.59
N ALA A 110 -1.42 1.25 25.92
CA ALA A 110 -0.95 2.64 25.90
C ALA A 110 -1.41 3.43 24.65
N GLN A 111 -2.16 4.51 24.90
CA GLN A 111 -2.77 5.38 23.88
C GLN A 111 -1.77 5.97 22.86
N SER A 112 -0.54 6.30 23.29
CA SER A 112 0.49 6.88 22.41
C SER A 112 0.95 5.94 21.29
N LYS A 113 0.85 4.63 21.50
CA LYS A 113 1.25 3.61 20.52
C LYS A 113 0.24 3.48 19.39
N LEU A 114 -1.05 3.54 19.71
CA LEU A 114 -2.13 3.55 18.72
C LEU A 114 -2.00 4.75 17.77
N LEU A 115 -1.70 5.95 18.29
CA LEU A 115 -1.49 7.12 17.43
C LEU A 115 -0.30 6.93 16.47
N LEU A 116 0.84 6.43 16.95
CA LEU A 116 2.01 6.16 16.12
C LEU A 116 1.73 5.10 15.05
N PHE A 117 1.05 4.02 15.43
CA PHE A 117 0.58 3.00 14.49
C PHE A 117 -0.32 3.60 13.42
N SER A 118 -1.36 4.35 13.81
CA SER A 118 -2.29 4.98 12.88
C SER A 118 -1.58 5.94 11.93
N LEU A 119 -0.67 6.79 12.43
CA LEU A 119 0.11 7.68 11.57
C LEU A 119 0.97 6.91 10.56
N ALA A 120 1.60 5.82 10.99
CA ALA A 120 2.42 4.99 10.11
C ALA A 120 1.58 4.32 9.01
N VAL A 121 0.49 3.63 9.36
CA VAL A 121 -0.32 2.87 8.39
C VAL A 121 -1.24 3.74 7.55
N VAL A 122 -1.63 4.93 8.03
CA VAL A 122 -2.49 5.86 7.28
C VAL A 122 -1.67 6.80 6.41
N LEU A 123 -0.48 7.23 6.84
CA LEU A 123 0.29 8.24 6.11
C LEU A 123 1.50 7.68 5.36
N LEU A 124 2.28 6.79 5.99
CA LEU A 124 3.54 6.33 5.41
C LEU A 124 3.32 5.11 4.50
N ALA A 125 2.64 4.08 5.00
CA ALA A 125 2.39 2.83 4.27
C ALA A 125 1.78 3.06 2.88
N PRO A 126 0.70 3.84 2.73
CA PRO A 126 0.08 4.04 1.43
C PRO A 126 1.01 4.70 0.41
N VAL A 127 1.94 5.56 0.85
CA VAL A 127 2.83 6.24 -0.08
C VAL A 127 3.83 5.26 -0.69
N PHE A 128 4.55 4.48 0.13
CA PHE A 128 5.55 3.58 -0.41
C PHE A 128 4.93 2.33 -1.06
N GLU A 129 3.79 1.84 -0.57
CA GLU A 129 3.08 0.72 -1.19
C GLU A 129 2.54 1.09 -2.57
N GLU A 130 1.95 2.28 -2.73
CA GLU A 130 1.48 2.70 -4.05
C GLU A 130 2.64 2.99 -5.02
N ILE A 131 3.77 3.51 -4.53
CA ILE A 131 5.00 3.59 -5.32
C ILE A 131 5.43 2.20 -5.78
N LEU A 132 5.48 1.22 -4.89
CA LEU A 132 5.94 -0.14 -5.20
C LEU A 132 4.98 -0.85 -6.16
N PHE A 133 3.70 -0.98 -5.78
CA PHE A 133 2.73 -1.79 -6.50
C PHE A 133 2.14 -1.07 -7.73
N ARG A 134 1.73 0.20 -7.62
CA ARG A 134 1.09 0.93 -8.74
C ARG A 134 2.13 1.65 -9.59
N GLY A 135 3.22 2.06 -8.97
CA GLY A 135 4.36 2.64 -9.65
C GLY A 135 5.17 1.58 -10.36
N PHE A 136 5.85 0.69 -9.63
CA PHE A 136 6.81 -0.23 -10.24
C PHE A 136 6.17 -1.50 -10.79
N VAL A 137 5.44 -2.28 -9.98
CA VAL A 137 4.91 -3.60 -10.39
C VAL A 137 3.91 -3.47 -11.53
N LEU A 138 2.85 -2.66 -11.36
CA LEU A 138 1.82 -2.48 -12.38
C LEU A 138 2.39 -1.87 -13.65
N GLN A 139 3.25 -0.85 -13.55
CA GLN A 139 3.86 -0.24 -14.72
C GLN A 139 4.81 -1.20 -15.43
N GLY A 140 5.55 -2.02 -14.69
CA GLY A 140 6.40 -3.08 -15.22
C GLY A 140 5.59 -4.07 -16.06
N LEU A 141 4.47 -4.57 -15.54
CA LEU A 141 3.56 -5.44 -16.29
C LEU A 141 2.98 -4.74 -17.54
N LEU A 142 2.55 -3.48 -17.40
CA LEU A 142 2.00 -2.71 -18.51
C LEU A 142 3.03 -2.34 -19.59
N LEU A 143 4.33 -2.28 -19.27
CA LEU A 143 5.39 -2.08 -20.26
C LEU A 143 5.49 -3.26 -21.24
N TRP A 144 5.25 -4.48 -20.77
CA TRP A 144 5.32 -5.70 -21.57
C TRP A 144 3.96 -6.11 -22.16
N ALA A 145 2.86 -5.84 -21.45
CA ALA A 145 1.51 -6.19 -21.86
C ALA A 145 0.54 -4.99 -21.83
N PRO A 146 0.79 -3.90 -22.59
CA PRO A 146 0.04 -2.64 -22.49
C PRO A 146 -1.45 -2.76 -22.84
N ARG A 147 -1.82 -3.77 -23.64
CA ARG A 147 -3.21 -4.06 -24.02
C ARG A 147 -3.95 -4.87 -22.95
N GLN A 148 -3.24 -5.55 -22.05
CA GLN A 148 -3.80 -6.47 -21.05
C GLN A 148 -3.96 -5.80 -19.68
N ARG A 149 -4.59 -4.62 -19.66
CA ARG A 149 -4.69 -3.78 -18.44
C ARG A 149 -5.36 -4.51 -17.28
N LEU A 150 -6.43 -5.26 -17.57
CA LEU A 150 -7.16 -6.03 -16.55
C LEU A 150 -6.29 -7.14 -15.95
N ALA A 151 -5.59 -7.92 -16.78
CA ALA A 151 -4.71 -8.97 -16.31
C ALA A 151 -3.54 -8.40 -15.48
N CYS A 152 -2.95 -7.28 -15.91
CA CYS A 152 -1.89 -6.60 -15.15
C CYS A 152 -2.40 -6.12 -13.77
N ALA A 153 -3.61 -5.54 -13.73
CA ALA A 153 -4.24 -5.12 -12.48
C ALA A 153 -4.56 -6.31 -11.57
N LEU A 154 -5.10 -7.40 -12.11
CA LEU A 154 -5.38 -8.63 -11.35
C LEU A 154 -4.12 -9.23 -10.75
N LEU A 155 -3.05 -9.38 -11.54
CA LEU A 155 -1.77 -9.91 -11.05
C LEU A 155 -1.16 -9.02 -9.97
N THR A 156 -1.18 -7.70 -10.18
CA THR A 156 -0.72 -6.74 -9.16
C THR A 156 -1.53 -6.88 -7.88
N SER A 157 -2.86 -7.07 -7.99
CA SER A 157 -3.73 -7.14 -6.83
C SER A 157 -3.66 -8.43 -6.04
N VAL A 158 -3.53 -9.56 -6.72
CA VAL A 158 -3.28 -10.84 -6.05
C VAL A 158 -1.91 -10.80 -5.37
N GLY A 159 -0.89 -10.25 -6.02
CA GLY A 159 0.44 -10.04 -5.42
C GLY A 159 0.39 -9.14 -4.19
N PHE A 160 -0.32 -8.01 -4.26
CA PHE A 160 -0.53 -7.11 -3.13
C PHE A 160 -1.16 -7.82 -1.94
N ALA A 161 -2.29 -8.52 -2.15
CA ALA A 161 -2.95 -9.26 -1.07
C ALA A 161 -2.07 -10.38 -0.52
N ALA A 162 -1.34 -11.12 -1.36
CA ALA A 162 -0.47 -12.21 -0.94
C ALA A 162 0.69 -11.76 -0.03
N MET A 163 1.14 -10.50 -0.13
CA MET A 163 2.15 -9.95 0.77
C MET A 163 1.61 -9.63 2.17
N HIS A 164 0.29 -9.60 2.38
CA HIS A 164 -0.33 -9.30 3.67
C HIS A 164 -0.50 -10.59 4.51
N THR A 165 0.63 -11.24 4.82
CA THR A 165 0.65 -12.54 5.51
C THR A 165 0.25 -12.47 6.99
N GLN A 166 0.06 -11.27 7.54
CA GLN A 166 -0.38 -11.06 8.91
C GLN A 166 -1.88 -11.34 9.14
N TYR A 167 -2.68 -11.41 8.07
CA TYR A 167 -4.11 -11.68 8.16
C TYR A 167 -4.42 -13.17 8.02
N SER A 168 -5.37 -13.64 8.83
CA SER A 168 -5.70 -15.07 8.90
C SER A 168 -6.95 -15.43 8.09
N HIS A 169 -7.88 -14.49 7.92
CA HIS A 169 -9.15 -14.78 7.25
C HIS A 169 -9.02 -14.64 5.72
N PRO A 170 -9.42 -15.66 4.93
CA PRO A 170 -9.44 -15.56 3.47
C PRO A 170 -10.29 -14.40 2.94
N GLN A 171 -11.37 -14.06 3.66
CA GLN A 171 -12.24 -12.92 3.35
C GLN A 171 -11.46 -11.60 3.34
N THR A 172 -10.48 -11.44 4.25
CA THR A 172 -9.60 -10.26 4.30
C THR A 172 -8.71 -10.19 3.07
N LEU A 173 -8.14 -11.32 2.63
CA LEU A 173 -7.32 -11.36 1.41
C LEU A 173 -8.15 -11.05 0.14
N ILE A 174 -9.40 -11.51 0.09
CA ILE A 174 -10.35 -11.15 -0.98
C ILE A 174 -10.63 -9.65 -0.95
N ALA A 175 -10.89 -9.08 0.24
CA ALA A 175 -11.13 -7.65 0.41
C ALA A 175 -9.92 -6.80 0.00
N LEU A 176 -8.70 -7.21 0.36
CA LEU A 176 -7.45 -6.58 -0.06
C LEU A 176 -7.25 -6.67 -1.57
N THR A 177 -7.59 -7.80 -2.20
CA THR A 177 -7.52 -7.96 -3.66
C THR A 177 -8.49 -6.98 -4.34
N ALA A 178 -9.71 -6.85 -3.82
CA ALA A 178 -10.73 -5.94 -4.35
C ALA A 178 -10.34 -4.45 -4.17
N LEU A 179 -9.86 -4.07 -2.98
CA LEU A 179 -9.29 -2.75 -2.73
C LEU A 179 -8.16 -2.47 -3.73
N SER A 180 -7.27 -3.45 -3.87
CA SER A 180 -6.12 -3.32 -4.72
C SER A 180 -6.51 -3.12 -6.20
N LEU A 181 -7.53 -3.82 -6.67
CA LEU A 181 -8.08 -3.64 -8.02
C LEU A 181 -8.64 -2.22 -8.21
N LEU A 182 -9.36 -1.70 -7.22
CA LEU A 182 -9.87 -0.33 -7.25
C LEU A 182 -8.73 0.70 -7.34
N LEU A 183 -7.65 0.51 -6.58
CA LEU A 183 -6.47 1.38 -6.61
C LEU A 183 -5.71 1.26 -7.95
N CYS A 184 -5.58 0.06 -8.53
CA CYS A 184 -5.04 -0.12 -9.88
C CYS A 184 -5.89 0.61 -10.93
N TYR A 185 -7.22 0.53 -10.82
CA TYR A 185 -8.13 1.26 -11.70
C TYR A 185 -7.97 2.77 -11.54
N ALA A 186 -7.88 3.26 -10.30
CA ALA A 186 -7.62 4.66 -9.99
C ALA A 186 -6.30 5.15 -10.59
N ARG A 187 -5.23 4.35 -10.50
CA ARG A 187 -3.93 4.63 -11.14
C ARG A 187 -4.05 4.74 -12.66
N ILE A 188 -4.72 3.80 -13.32
CA ILE A 188 -4.85 3.78 -14.79
C ILE A 188 -5.67 4.98 -15.29
N ILE A 189 -6.73 5.36 -14.58
CA ILE A 189 -7.62 6.46 -14.98
C ILE A 189 -7.04 7.84 -14.66
N SER A 190 -6.40 8.01 -13.50
CA SER A 190 -5.77 9.29 -13.14
C SER A 190 -4.43 9.51 -13.83
N GLY A 191 -3.75 8.42 -14.24
CA GLY A 191 -2.39 8.45 -14.74
C GLY A 191 -1.35 8.85 -13.68
N GLY A 192 -1.73 9.03 -12.41
CA GLY A 192 -0.92 9.55 -11.32
C GLY A 192 -0.92 8.61 -10.10
N LEU A 193 0.03 8.78 -9.17
CA LEU A 193 0.05 8.04 -7.91
C LEU A 193 -0.77 8.74 -6.82
N LYS A 194 -1.01 10.06 -6.93
CA LYS A 194 -1.76 10.81 -5.91
C LYS A 194 -3.17 10.28 -5.65
N LEU A 195 -3.92 9.90 -6.69
CA LEU A 195 -5.28 9.39 -6.51
C LEU A 195 -5.30 8.05 -5.76
N PRO A 196 -4.56 7.00 -6.19
CA PRO A 196 -4.55 5.76 -5.43
C PRO A 196 -3.93 5.93 -4.02
N ILE A 197 -2.90 6.77 -3.85
CA ILE A 197 -2.37 7.11 -2.51
C ILE A 197 -3.49 7.67 -1.63
N PHE A 198 -4.20 8.70 -2.11
CA PHE A 198 -5.30 9.31 -1.36
C PHE A 198 -6.39 8.30 -0.96
N LEU A 199 -6.81 7.44 -1.90
CA LEU A 199 -7.83 6.42 -1.62
C LEU A 199 -7.35 5.38 -0.62
N HIS A 200 -6.08 4.98 -0.70
CA HIS A 200 -5.49 4.03 0.22
C HIS A 200 -5.33 4.63 1.62
N MET A 201 -4.88 5.88 1.74
CA MET A 201 -4.88 6.61 3.02
C MET A 201 -6.29 6.70 3.61
N LEU A 202 -7.30 7.01 2.79
CA LEU A 202 -8.70 7.06 3.21
C LEU A 202 -9.21 5.70 3.70
N ASN A 203 -8.91 4.62 2.98
CA ASN A 203 -9.25 3.26 3.39
C ASN A 203 -8.66 2.92 4.76
N ASN A 204 -7.36 3.20 4.94
CA ASN A 204 -6.67 2.88 6.18
C ASN A 204 -7.19 3.73 7.34
N LEU A 205 -7.48 5.01 7.10
CA LEU A 205 -8.08 5.90 8.09
C LEU A 205 -9.44 5.38 8.57
N ILE A 206 -10.31 4.98 7.64
CA ILE A 206 -11.60 4.37 7.97
C ILE A 206 -11.38 3.07 8.76
N GLY A 207 -10.42 2.24 8.35
CA GLY A 207 -10.09 0.99 9.03
C GLY A 207 -9.62 1.17 10.49
N VAL A 208 -8.81 2.19 10.78
CA VAL A 208 -8.34 2.47 12.16
C VAL A 208 -9.31 3.32 12.98
N SER A 209 -10.31 3.94 12.33
CA SER A 209 -11.22 4.89 12.99
C SER A 209 -11.98 4.36 14.22
N PRO A 210 -12.41 3.08 14.30
CA PRO A 210 -13.10 2.59 15.49
C PRO A 210 -12.22 2.67 16.75
N TRP A 211 -10.91 2.48 16.62
CA TRP A 211 -9.98 2.51 17.76
C TRP A 211 -9.56 3.92 18.11
N LEU A 212 -9.39 4.79 17.11
CA LEU A 212 -9.17 6.22 17.35
C LEU A 212 -10.37 6.84 18.08
N TRP A 213 -11.59 6.41 17.77
CA TRP A 213 -12.79 6.87 18.48
C TRP A 213 -12.76 6.47 19.96
N GLN A 214 -12.40 5.21 20.26
CA GLN A 214 -12.29 4.72 21.65
C GLN A 214 -11.29 5.54 22.48
N LEU A 215 -10.19 6.03 21.89
CA LEU A 215 -9.23 6.91 22.58
C LEU A 215 -9.83 8.25 23.01
N THR A 216 -10.76 8.78 22.23
CA THR A 216 -11.34 10.12 22.49
C THR A 216 -12.49 10.09 23.48
N THR A 217 -13.08 8.91 23.71
CA THR A 217 -14.27 8.72 24.55
C THR A 217 -13.99 7.98 25.87
N GLY A 218 -12.77 7.52 26.10
CA GLY A 218 -12.32 6.87 27.34
C GLY A 218 -11.39 7.78 28.12
#